data_AF-A0A3D1ZMN7-F1
#
_entry.id   AF-A0A3D1ZMN7-F1
#
_cell.length_a   1.000
_cell.length_b   1.000
_cell.length_c   1.000
_cell.angle_alpha   90.00
_cell.angle_beta   90.00
_cell.angle_gamma   90.00
#
_symmetry.space_group_name_H-M   'P 1'
#
loop_
_entity.id
_entity.type
_entity.pdbx_description
1 polymer ?
#
loop_
_entity_poly.entity_id
_entity_poly.type
_entity_poly.pdbx_seq_one_letter_code
_entity_poly.pdbx_strand_id
1 'polypeptide(L)' 'MATRHFLSLLDLSPAELKAVIARAIELKKSPINQQFNGKVLSMIFEKSSTRTRISFEAGMAQMGGSAIFLSPRDTQ' A
#
# COMPACT_ATOMS: atom_id res chain seq x y z
N MET A 1 -8.97 3.14 18.16
CA MET A 1 -7.65 2.45 18.07
C MET A 1 -6.67 3.42 17.45
N ALA A 2 -5.42 3.46 17.92
CA ALA A 2 -4.38 4.23 17.26
C ALA A 2 -4.09 3.64 15.87
N THR A 3 -3.74 4.49 14.91
CA THR A 3 -3.32 4.05 13.56
C THR A 3 -2.07 3.18 13.67
N ARG A 4 -2.10 1.99 13.06
CA ARG A 4 -0.92 1.12 12.98
C ARG A 4 -0.10 1.47 11.74
N HIS A 5 1.18 1.75 11.91
CA HIS A 5 2.12 2.03 10.82
C HIS A 5 2.93 0.78 10.46
N PHE A 6 3.54 0.78 9.26
CA PHE A 6 4.48 -0.25 8.80
C PHE A 6 5.78 0.44 8.37
N LEU A 7 6.71 0.60 9.32
CA LEU A 7 7.97 1.33 9.10
C LEU A 7 9.15 0.38 8.96
N SER A 8 9.11 -0.74 9.68
CA SER A 8 10.12 -1.80 9.66
C SER A 8 9.49 -3.17 9.84
N LEU A 9 10.16 -4.22 9.37
CA LEU A 9 9.76 -5.61 9.66
C LEU A 9 9.85 -5.95 11.15
N LEU A 10 10.64 -5.18 11.91
CA LEU A 10 10.75 -5.32 13.37
C LEU A 10 9.47 -4.89 14.11
N ASP A 11 8.57 -4.16 13.45
CA ASP A 11 7.27 -3.75 13.99
C ASP A 11 6.24 -4.90 13.98
N LEU A 12 6.61 -6.05 13.43
CA LEU A 12 5.78 -7.24 13.34
C LEU A 12 6.38 -8.37 14.19
N SER A 13 5.53 -8.99 15.00
CA SER A 13 5.84 -10.31 15.54
C SER A 13 5.90 -11.36 14.42
N PRO A 14 6.57 -12.51 14.63
CA PRO A 14 6.61 -13.58 13.65
C PRO A 14 5.22 -14.08 13.22
N ALA A 15 4.23 -14.05 14.12
CA ALA A 15 2.86 -14.44 13.82
C ALA A 15 2.17 -13.44 12.88
N GLU A 16 2.36 -12.14 13.11
CA GLU A 16 1.78 -11.08 12.28
C GLU A 16 2.40 -11.07 10.88
N LEU A 17 3.72 -11.27 10.77
CA LEU A 17 4.38 -11.39 9.47
C LEU A 17 3.81 -12.56 8.66
N LYS A 18 3.60 -13.73 9.29
CA LYS A 18 2.95 -14.88 8.65
C LYS A 18 1.54 -14.54 8.19
N ALA A 19 0.76 -13.82 9.00
CA ALA A 19 -0.58 -13.39 8.64
C ALA A 19 -0.60 -12.44 7.43
N VAL A 20 0.33 -11.47 7.38
CA VAL A 20 0.48 -10.55 6.22
C VAL A 20 0.79 -11.34 4.95
N ILE A 21 1.70 -12.31 5.01
CA ILE A 21 2.07 -13.14 3.86
C ILE A 21 0.88 -14.02 3.42
N ALA A 22 0.20 -14.66 4.36
CA ALA A 22 -0.99 -15.47 4.06
C ALA A 22 -2.08 -14.63 3.37
N ARG A 23 -2.33 -13.42 3.89
CA ARG A 23 -3.29 -12.49 3.29
C ARG A 23 -2.88 -12.04 1.89
N ALA A 24 -1.59 -11.79 1.66
CA ALA A 24 -1.09 -11.45 0.33
C ALA A 24 -1.30 -12.60 -0.68
N ILE A 25 -1.13 -13.86 -0.25
CA ILE A 25 -1.40 -15.04 -1.09
C ILE A 25 -2.88 -15.15 -1.44
N GLU A 26 -3.78 -14.89 -0.48
CA GLU A 26 -5.23 -14.87 -0.72
C GLU A 26 -5.61 -13.80 -1.73
N LEU A 27 -5.15 -12.56 -1.51
CA LEU A 27 -5.43 -11.42 -2.39
C LEU A 27 -4.89 -11.64 -3.81
N LYS A 28 -3.75 -12.34 -3.95
CA LYS A 28 -3.22 -12.69 -5.27
C LYS A 28 -4.17 -13.58 -6.09
N LYS A 29 -4.98 -14.43 -5.43
CA LYS A 29 -5.95 -15.32 -6.11
C LYS A 29 -7.20 -14.56 -6.58
N SER A 30 -7.56 -13.47 -5.89
CA SER A 30 -8.70 -12.62 -6.23
C SER A 30 -8.31 -11.15 -6.03
N PRO A 31 -7.59 -10.55 -7.00
CA PRO A 31 -6.97 -9.24 -6.82
C PRO A 31 -7.98 -8.10 -6.84
N ILE A 32 -9.13 -8.28 -7.48
CA ILE A 32 -10.16 -7.25 -7.60
C ILE A 32 -11.10 -7.34 -6.41
N ASN A 33 -11.14 -6.29 -5.59
CA ASN A 33 -12.12 -6.12 -4.54
C ASN A 33 -12.42 -4.61 -4.35
N GLN A 34 -13.40 -4.23 -3.51
CA GLN A 34 -13.76 -2.81 -3.33
C GLN A 34 -13.48 -2.30 -1.91
N GLN A 35 -12.52 -2.92 -1.22
CA GLN A 35 -12.24 -2.61 0.18
C GLN A 35 -11.79 -1.14 0.39
N PHE A 36 -11.25 -0.50 -0.64
CA PHE A 36 -10.77 0.88 -0.62
C PHE A 36 -11.63 1.84 -1.45
N ASN A 37 -12.89 1.50 -1.72
CA ASN A 37 -13.80 2.41 -2.41
C ASN A 37 -13.89 3.78 -1.70
N GLY A 38 -13.68 4.85 -2.46
CA GLY A 38 -13.65 6.23 -1.95
C GLY A 38 -12.42 6.58 -1.08
N LYS A 39 -11.42 5.70 -0.98
CA LYS A 39 -10.17 5.98 -0.26
C LYS A 39 -9.09 6.48 -1.22
N VAL A 40 -8.32 7.45 -0.75
CA VAL A 40 -7.20 8.04 -1.50
C VAL A 40 -5.91 7.81 -0.72
N LEU A 41 -4.91 7.20 -1.36
CA LEU A 41 -3.56 7.04 -0.84
C LEU A 41 -2.67 8.17 -1.36
N SER A 42 -2.10 8.98 -0.47
CA SER A 42 -1.02 9.90 -0.83
C SER A 42 0.33 9.17 -0.74
N MET A 43 1.16 9.28 -1.78
CA MET A 43 2.47 8.67 -1.84
C MET A 43 3.54 9.74 -2.05
N ILE A 44 4.44 9.89 -1.08
CA ILE A 44 5.53 10.85 -1.10
C ILE A 44 6.82 10.11 -1.50
N PHE A 45 7.49 10.57 -2.54
CA PHE A 45 8.72 9.96 -3.07
C PHE A 45 9.85 10.97 -3.21
N GLU A 46 10.79 10.96 -2.26
CA GLU A 46 12.03 11.75 -2.37
C GLU A 46 12.98 11.23 -3.47
N LYS A 47 12.89 9.92 -3.77
CA LYS A 47 13.67 9.25 -4.82
C LYS A 47 12.73 8.53 -5.77
N SER A 48 13.09 8.53 -7.05
CA SER A 48 12.31 7.79 -8.06
C SER A 48 12.35 6.28 -7.78
N SER A 49 11.19 5.64 -7.81
CA SER A 49 11.07 4.18 -7.71
C SER A 49 9.88 3.68 -8.54
N THR A 50 10.18 3.05 -9.68
CA THR A 50 9.16 2.55 -10.60
C THR A 50 8.34 1.42 -9.97
N ARG A 51 9.00 0.39 -9.43
CA ARG A 51 8.29 -0.79 -8.90
C ARG A 51 7.40 -0.43 -7.71
N THR A 52 7.92 0.37 -6.77
CA THR A 52 7.15 0.78 -5.59
C THR A 52 5.93 1.59 -5.99
N ARG A 53 6.13 2.66 -6.79
CA ARG A 53 5.02 3.51 -7.25
C ARG A 53 3.92 2.71 -7.94
N ILE A 54 4.30 1.94 -8.97
CA ILE A 54 3.33 1.19 -9.78
C ILE A 54 2.62 0.13 -8.94
N SER A 55 3.30 -0.53 -7.99
CA SER A 55 2.64 -1.52 -7.12
C SER A 55 1.57 -0.90 -6.20
N PHE A 56 1.81 0.30 -5.67
CA PHE A 56 0.83 0.98 -4.81
C PHE A 56 -0.34 1.54 -5.62
N GLU A 57 -0.08 2.14 -6.78
CA GLU A 57 -1.13 2.63 -7.69
C GLU A 57 -2.02 1.48 -8.16
N ALA A 58 -1.42 0.39 -8.66
CA ALA A 58 -2.17 -0.79 -9.12
C ALA A 58 -2.96 -1.43 -7.98
N GLY A 59 -2.36 -1.58 -6.80
CA GLY A 59 -3.04 -2.13 -5.63
C GLY A 59 -4.25 -1.29 -5.20
N MET A 60 -4.10 0.03 -5.12
CA MET A 60 -5.22 0.92 -4.79
C MET A 60 -6.33 0.83 -5.84
N ALA A 61 -5.99 0.86 -7.13
CA ALA A 61 -6.98 0.75 -8.21
C ALA A 61 -7.71 -0.60 -8.20
N GLN A 62 -6.99 -1.71 -8.02
CA GLN A 62 -7.57 -3.05 -7.91
C GLN A 62 -8.53 -3.19 -6.71
N MET A 63 -8.32 -2.40 -5.66
CA MET A 63 -9.14 -2.37 -4.45
C MET A 63 -10.23 -1.27 -4.47
N GLY A 64 -10.43 -0.59 -5.60
CA GLY A 64 -11.46 0.45 -5.79
C GLY A 64 -11.08 1.83 -5.25
N GLY A 65 -9.84 2.02 -4.80
CA GLY A 65 -9.32 3.30 -4.33
C GLY A 65 -8.58 4.09 -5.42
N SER A 66 -8.03 5.22 -5.02
CA SER A 66 -7.18 6.08 -5.85
C SER A 66 -5.86 6.37 -5.16
N ALA A 67 -4.81 6.70 -5.93
CA ALA A 67 -3.53 7.09 -5.37
C ALA A 67 -3.04 8.39 -5.99
N ILE A 68 -2.39 9.24 -5.18
CA ILE A 68 -1.78 10.51 -5.58
C ILE A 68 -0.28 10.39 -5.37
N PHE A 69 0.49 10.70 -6.39
CA PHE A 69 1.95 10.75 -6.33
C PHE A 69 2.40 12.18 -6.06
N LEU A 70 3.30 12.34 -5.08
CA LEU A 70 3.94 13.60 -4.73
C LEU A 70 5.46 13.42 -4.77
N SER A 71 6.15 14.22 -5.57
CA SER A 71 7.61 14.36 -5.52
C SER A 71 8.02 15.69 -4.87
N PRO A 72 9.27 15.84 -4.41
CA PRO A 72 9.78 17.11 -3.89
C PRO A 72 9.66 18.29 -4.86
N ARG A 73 9.49 18.03 -6.17
CA ARG A 73 9.27 19.07 -7.19
C ARG A 73 7.81 19.50 -7.29
N ASP A 74 6.88 18.69 -6.79
CA ASP A 74 5.44 18.91 -6.88
C ASP A 74 4.87 19.53 -5.59
N THR A 75 5.67 19.59 -4.52
CA THR A 75 5.32 20.16 -3.23
C THR A 75 5.86 21.58 -3.10
N GLN A 76 4.99 22.56 -2.82
CA GLN A 76 5.34 23.97 -2.59
C GLN A 76 5.92 24.21 -1.19
#